data_AF-A0A9E5HKY3-F1
#
_entry.id   AF-A0A9E5HKY3-F1
#
_cell.length_a   1.000
_cell.length_b   1.000
_cell.length_c   1.000
_cell.angle_alpha   90.00
_cell.angle_beta   90.00
_cell.angle_gamma   90.00
#
_symmetry.space_group_name_H-M   'P 1'
#
loop_
_entity.id
_entity.type
_entity.pdbx_description
1 polymer ?
#
loop_
_entity_poly.entity_id
_entity_poly.type
_entity_poly.pdbx_seq_one_letter_code
_entity_poly.pdbx_strand_id
1 'polypeptide(L)' 'MLRTLYRAMVISRAKSAAYQTLAMLSDRELADIGYSRASFVNAYIANIVAELDANDAAAASPVNANLVGAV' A
#
# COMPACT_ATOMS: atom_id res chain seq x y z
N MET A 1 -1.44 17.92 5.11
CA MET A 1 -2.91 17.82 5.00
C MET A 1 -3.35 17.13 3.72
N LEU A 2 -3.08 17.68 2.52
CA LEU A 2 -3.48 17.04 1.25
C LEU A 2 -2.91 15.61 1.07
N ARG A 3 -1.62 15.42 1.35
CA ARG A 3 -0.96 14.10 1.29
C ARG A 3 -1.64 13.06 2.20
N THR A 4 -1.98 13.47 3.42
CA THR A 4 -2.67 12.61 4.40
C THR A 4 -4.08 12.21 3.92
N LEU A 5 -4.83 13.16 3.33
CA LEU A 5 -6.15 12.89 2.76
C LEU A 5 -6.06 11.95 1.55
N TYR A 6 -5.10 12.18 0.67
CA TYR A 6 -4.84 11.31 -0.48
C TYR A 6 -4.47 9.88 -0.02
N ARG A 7 -3.59 9.75 0.97
CA ARG A 7 -3.22 8.45 1.57
C ARG A 7 -4.44 7.72 2.13
N ALA A 8 -5.31 8.41 2.86
CA ALA A 8 -6.55 7.83 3.38
C ALA A 8 -7.50 7.37 2.25
N MET A 9 -7.60 8.13 1.16
CA MET A 9 -8.39 7.76 -0.02
C MET A 9 -7.85 6.49 -0.70
N VAL A 10 -6.53 6.41 -0.92
CA VAL A 10 -5.87 5.26 -1.52
C VAL A 10 -6.10 4.00 -0.68
N ILE A 11 -5.85 4.07 0.63
CA ILE A 11 -6.07 2.94 1.55
C ILE A 11 -7.54 2.49 1.54
N SER A 12 -8.49 3.44 1.52
CA SER A 12 -9.92 3.12 1.47
C SER A 12 -10.30 2.42 0.17
N ARG A 13 -9.76 2.87 -0.97
CA ARG A 13 -9.99 2.24 -2.28
C ARG A 13 -9.39 0.85 -2.34
N ALA A 14 -8.17 0.69 -1.84
CA ALA A 14 -7.49 -0.59 -1.72
C ALA A 14 -8.28 -1.59 -0.87
N LYS A 15 -8.83 -1.15 0.26
CA LYS A 15 -9.64 -2.00 1.14
C LYS A 15 -10.91 -2.48 0.44
N SER A 16 -11.58 -1.59 -0.29
CA SER A 16 -12.74 -1.95 -1.10
C SER A 16 -12.41 -2.98 -2.18
N ALA A 17 -11.32 -2.78 -2.92
CA ALA A 17 -10.84 -3.73 -3.92
C ALA A 17 -10.50 -5.08 -3.28
N ALA A 18 -9.81 -5.11 -2.14
CA ALA A 18 -9.46 -6.33 -1.44
C ALA A 18 -10.69 -7.14 -1.01
N TYR A 19 -11.76 -6.49 -0.53
CA TYR A 19 -13.01 -7.18 -0.21
C TYR A 19 -13.71 -7.72 -1.46
N GLN A 20 -13.70 -6.98 -2.57
CA GLN A 20 -14.26 -7.47 -3.84
C GLN A 20 -13.51 -8.69 -4.35
N THR A 21 -12.17 -8.67 -4.31
CA THR A 21 -11.34 -9.82 -4.66
C THR A 21 -11.58 -11.00 -3.71
N LEU A 22 -11.66 -10.75 -2.39
CA LEU A 22 -11.93 -11.78 -1.40
C LEU A 22 -13.30 -12.46 -1.59
N ALA A 23 -14.29 -11.73 -2.09
CA ALA A 23 -15.60 -12.28 -2.42
C ALA A 23 -15.56 -13.23 -3.62
N MET A 24 -14.57 -13.09 -4.51
CA MET A 24 -14.38 -13.95 -5.68
C MET A 24 -13.50 -15.18 -5.40
N LEU A 25 -12.78 -15.20 -4.27
CA LEU A 25 -11.89 -16.30 -3.90
C LEU A 25 -12.55 -17.28 -2.93
N SER A 26 -12.34 -18.57 -3.17
CA SER A 26 -12.68 -19.66 -2.27
C SER A 26 -11.63 -19.83 -1.16
N ASP A 27 -12.01 -20.53 -0.10
CA ASP A 27 -11.13 -20.75 1.05
C ASP A 27 -9.92 -21.62 0.69
N ARG A 28 -10.08 -22.53 -0.29
CA ARG A 28 -8.96 -23.34 -0.81
C ARG A 28 -8.00 -22.49 -1.63
N GLU A 29 -8.49 -21.64 -2.53
CA GLU A 29 -7.62 -20.73 -3.30
C GLU A 29 -6.86 -19.78 -2.37
N LEU A 30 -7.52 -19.28 -1.32
CA LEU A 30 -6.85 -18.47 -0.29
C LEU A 30 -5.77 -19.28 0.43
N ALA A 31 -6.06 -20.51 0.84
CA ALA A 31 -5.09 -21.37 1.50
C ALA A 31 -3.89 -21.70 0.61
N ASP A 32 -4.12 -21.92 -0.69
CA ASP A 32 -3.07 -22.20 -1.68
C ASP A 32 -2.10 -21.02 -1.84
N ILE A 33 -2.57 -19.79 -1.65
CA ILE A 33 -1.73 -18.57 -1.61
C ILE A 33 -1.29 -18.18 -0.20
N GLY A 34 -1.52 -19.02 0.81
CA GLY A 34 -1.07 -18.81 2.19
C GLY A 34 -1.90 -17.81 2.99
N TYR A 35 -3.12 -17.49 2.56
CA TYR A 35 -4.03 -16.58 3.25
C TYR A 35 -5.31 -17.28 3.73
N SER A 36 -6.03 -16.59 4.62
CA SER A 36 -7.39 -16.93 5.04
C SER A 36 -8.29 -15.74 4.82
N ARG A 37 -9.62 -15.93 4.90
CA ARG A 37 -10.57 -14.80 4.86
C ARG A 37 -10.28 -13.73 5.91
N ALA A 38 -9.77 -14.13 7.08
CA ALA A 38 -9.44 -13.21 8.16
C ALA A 38 -8.10 -12.47 7.94
N SER A 39 -7.16 -13.04 7.18
CA SER A 39 -5.82 -12.47 7.01
C SER A 39 -5.62 -11.72 5.68
N PHE A 40 -6.31 -12.10 4.61
CA PHE A 40 -6.08 -11.58 3.26
C PHE A 40 -6.16 -10.05 3.17
N VAL A 41 -7.28 -9.45 3.62
CA VAL A 41 -7.48 -8.00 3.54
C VAL A 41 -6.46 -7.24 4.38
N ASN A 42 -6.15 -7.75 5.57
CA ASN A 42 -5.20 -7.11 6.47
C ASN A 42 -3.77 -7.16 5.88
N ALA A 43 -3.37 -8.29 5.33
CA ALA A 43 -2.07 -8.44 4.67
C ALA A 43 -1.94 -7.54 3.44
N TYR A 44 -2.98 -7.46 2.61
CA TYR A 44 -3.02 -6.58 1.45
C TYR A 44 -2.88 -5.09 1.84
N ILE A 45 -3.61 -4.65 2.86
CA ILE A 45 -3.54 -3.26 3.34
C ILE A 45 -2.20 -2.97 4.01
N ALA A 46 -1.62 -3.93 4.74
CA ALA A 46 -0.30 -3.77 5.33
C ALA A 46 0.78 -3.54 4.26
N ASN A 47 0.74 -4.29 3.15
CA ASN A 47 1.65 -4.07 2.03
C ASN A 47 1.51 -2.67 1.42
N ILE A 48 0.28 -2.22 1.15
CA ILE A 48 0.05 -0.88 0.59
C ILE A 48 0.52 0.22 1.53
N VAL A 49 0.29 0.07 2.83
CA VAL A 49 0.79 1.03 3.82
C VAL A 49 2.33 1.06 3.80
N ALA A 50 2.98 -0.10 3.77
CA ALA A 50 4.44 -0.18 3.70
C ALA A 50 5.02 0.46 2.43
N GLU A 51 4.37 0.27 1.28
CA GLU A 51 4.76 0.93 0.02
C GLU A 51 4.62 2.45 0.08
N LEU A 52 3.52 2.94 0.65
CA LEU A 52 3.30 4.38 0.82
C LEU A 52 4.33 4.98 1.79
N ASP A 53 4.66 4.28 2.87
CA ASP A 53 5.65 4.72 3.84
C ASP A 53 7.07 4.73 3.24
N ALA A 54 7.41 3.73 2.41
CA ALA A 54 8.67 3.68 1.68
C ALA A 54 8.78 4.83 0.66
N ASN A 55 7.68 5.16 -0.03
CA ASN A 55 7.64 6.28 -0.97
C ASN A 55 7.80 7.63 -0.25
N ASP A 56 7.10 7.80 0.87
CA ASP A 56 7.24 9.00 1.72
C ASP A 56 8.68 9.17 2.23
N ALA A 57 9.37 8.08 2.61
CA ALA A 57 10.76 8.11 3.01
C ALA A 57 11.72 8.46 1.84
N ALA A 58 11.46 7.93 0.65
CA ALA A 58 12.24 8.26 -0.55
C ALA A 58 12.08 9.74 -0.96
N ALA A 59 10.85 10.27 -0.89
CA ALA A 59 10.57 11.68 -1.18
C ALA A 59 11.16 12.65 -0.16
N ALA A 60 11.44 12.18 1.06
CA ALA A 60 12.10 12.95 2.12
C ALA A 60 13.64 12.95 2.02
N SER A 61 14.25 12.13 1.14
CA SER A 61 15.70 12.12 0.98
C SER A 61 16.18 13.47 0.41
N PRO A 62 17.17 14.13 1.04
CA PRO A 62 17.68 15.40 0.56
C PRO A 62 18.26 15.21 -0.84
N VAL A 63 17.79 16.00 -1.81
CA VAL A 63 18.44 16.13 -3.11
C VAL A 63 19.89 16.51 -2.83
N ASN A 64 20.85 15.73 -3.34
CA ASN A 64 22.27 15.98 -3.14
C ASN A 64 22.59 17.45 -3.47
N ALA A 65 23.08 18.22 -2.50
CA ALA A 65 23.43 19.63 -2.68
C ALA A 65 24.44 19.85 -3.83
N ASN A 66 25.26 18.84 -4.14
CA ASN A 66 26.21 18.87 -5.26
C ASN A 66 25.53 18.86 -6.64
N LEU A 67 24.22 18.59 -6.73
CA LEU A 67 23.43 18.69 -7.97
C LEU A 67 22.79 20.07 -8.15
N VAL A 68 22.77 20.91 -7.12
CA VAL A 68 22.14 22.25 -7.13
C VAL A 68 23.10 23.34 -7.62
N GLY A 69 24.40 23.03 -7.72
CA GLY A 69 25.46 23.97 -8.11
C GLY A 69 26.23 23.61 -9.38
N ALA A 70 25.78 22.61 -10.16
CA ALA A 70 26.36 22.30 -11.47
C ALA A 70 25.71 23.18 -12.54
N VAL A 71 26.10 24.47 -12.58
CA VAL A 71 25.76 25.40 -13.67
C VAL A 71 26.95 26.29 -13.97
#